data_AF-A0A1Q4DPH5-F1
#
_entry.id   AF-A0A1Q4DPH5-F1
#
_cell.length_a   1.000
_cell.length_b   1.000
_cell.length_c   1.000
_cell.angle_alpha   90.00
_cell.angle_beta   90.00
_cell.angle_gamma   90.00
#
_symmetry.space_group_name_H-M   'P 1'
#
loop_
_entity.id
_entity.type
_entity.pdbx_description
1 polymer ?
#
loop_
_entity_poly.entity_id
_entity_poly.type
_entity_poly.pdbx_seq_one_letter_code
_entity_poly.pdbx_strand_id
1 'polypeptide(L)' 'MTRPGHHSDPADTATARPPVHDTRWRDRIVDLHVLAENGDHDAAATARRWLDRDIEARRVWDEVQRTCDRIRSV' A
#
# COMPACT_ATOMS: atom_id res chain seq x y z
N MET A 1 37.33 35.84 -18.31
CA MET A 1 37.90 34.56 -18.75
C MET A 1 38.14 33.72 -17.50
N THR A 2 37.38 32.62 -17.33
CA THR A 2 37.74 31.28 -16.79
C THR A 2 36.45 30.54 -16.39
N ARG A 3 36.06 29.54 -17.18
CA ARG A 3 35.27 28.34 -16.80
C ARG A 3 36.16 27.13 -17.18
N PRO A 4 35.91 25.88 -16.76
CA PRO A 4 35.17 25.35 -15.61
C PRO A 4 35.98 24.29 -14.82
N GLY A 5 35.59 24.00 -13.57
CA GLY A 5 35.95 22.77 -12.87
C GLY A 5 34.70 21.90 -12.73
N HIS A 6 34.60 20.87 -13.56
CA HIS A 6 33.65 19.76 -13.45
C HIS A 6 34.39 18.55 -12.83
N HIS A 7 33.62 17.63 -12.23
CA HIS A 7 33.97 16.38 -11.53
C HIS A 7 33.99 16.49 -9.99
N SER A 8 33.22 15.74 -9.21
CA SER A 8 32.24 14.66 -9.50
C SER A 8 31.29 14.52 -8.31
N ASP A 9 30.02 14.26 -8.60
CA ASP A 9 29.10 13.53 -7.71
C ASP A 9 29.53 12.04 -7.70
N PRO A 10 29.34 11.29 -6.59
CA PRO A 10 27.99 10.75 -6.38
C PRO A 10 27.59 10.54 -4.91
N ALA A 11 26.28 10.39 -4.73
CA ALA A 11 25.60 9.80 -3.58
C ALA A 11 25.09 10.81 -2.53
N ASP A 12 23.98 11.46 -2.86
CA ASP A 12 22.81 11.29 -2.01
C ASP A 12 21.55 11.35 -2.87
N THR A 13 21.28 10.26 -3.59
CA THR A 13 19.91 9.97 -4.02
C THR A 13 19.14 9.53 -2.78
N ALA A 14 18.95 10.44 -1.84
CA ALA A 14 17.79 10.44 -0.98
C ALA A 14 16.59 10.62 -1.91
N THR A 15 16.18 9.53 -2.55
CA THR A 15 14.80 9.34 -2.98
C THR A 15 13.99 9.48 -1.69
N ALA A 16 13.63 10.72 -1.35
CA ALA A 16 12.73 11.01 -0.27
C ALA A 16 11.43 10.28 -0.61
N ARG A 17 11.28 9.07 -0.04
CA ARG A 17 10.09 8.26 -0.17
C ARG A 17 8.92 9.21 0.16
N PRO A 18 7.94 9.36 -0.74
CA PRO A 18 6.86 10.30 -0.53
C PRO A 18 6.21 10.05 0.84
N PRO A 19 5.75 11.10 1.54
CA PRO A 19 5.27 11.01 2.90
C PRO A 19 4.24 9.88 3.02
N VAL A 20 4.61 8.86 3.79
CA VAL A 20 3.94 7.55 3.90
C VAL A 20 2.56 7.63 4.58
N HIS A 21 2.06 8.83 4.84
CA HIS A 21 0.90 9.06 5.70
C HIS A 21 -0.42 8.70 5.01
N ASP A 22 -0.53 8.91 3.70
CA ASP A 22 -1.72 8.53 2.92
C ASP A 22 -1.76 7.03 2.55
N THR A 23 -0.67 6.28 2.72
CA THR A 23 -0.59 4.86 2.37
C THR A 23 -0.89 3.92 3.55
N ARG A 24 -0.70 4.37 4.79
CA ARG A 24 -0.87 3.50 5.98
C ARG A 24 -2.23 2.85 6.10
N TRP A 25 -3.28 3.55 5.67
CA TRP A 25 -4.63 2.98 5.74
C TRP A 25 -4.85 1.92 4.65
N ARG A 26 -4.24 2.06 3.47
CA ARG A 26 -4.28 1.04 2.42
C ARG A 26 -3.52 -0.22 2.86
N ASP A 27 -2.35 -0.06 3.47
CA ASP A 27 -1.57 -1.17 4.02
C ASP A 27 -2.41 -1.94 5.06
N ARG A 28 -3.12 -1.22 5.93
CA ARG A 28 -4.02 -1.84 6.91
C ARG A 28 -5.17 -2.63 6.28
N ILE A 29 -5.68 -2.21 5.12
CA ILE A 29 -6.71 -2.97 4.39
C ILE A 29 -6.13 -4.29 3.88
N VAL A 30 -4.91 -4.25 3.34
CA VAL A 30 -4.21 -5.46 2.89
C VAL A 30 -3.97 -6.41 4.07
N ASP A 31 -3.49 -5.91 5.20
CA ASP A 31 -3.26 -6.72 6.41
C ASP A 31 -4.55 -7.41 6.87
N LEU A 32 -5.64 -6.65 6.99
CA LEU A 32 -6.94 -7.21 7.37
C LEU A 32 -7.45 -8.24 6.37
N HIS A 33 -7.21 -8.02 5.06
CA HIS A 33 -7.58 -8.97 4.02
C HIS A 33 -6.79 -10.27 4.15
N VAL A 34 -5.47 -10.19 4.31
CA VAL A 34 -4.63 -11.38 4.48
C VAL A 34 -5.03 -12.16 5.73
N LEU A 35 -5.25 -11.48 6.85
CA LEU A 35 -5.67 -12.14 8.09
C LEU A 35 -7.04 -12.81 7.95
N ALA A 36 -8.02 -12.12 7.35
CA ALA A 36 -9.35 -12.67 7.12
C ALA A 36 -9.32 -13.91 6.23
N GLU A 37 -8.54 -13.90 5.14
CA GLU A 37 -8.37 -15.05 4.26
C GLU A 37 -7.69 -16.25 4.95
N ASN A 38 -6.90 -16.00 6.00
CA ASN A 38 -6.28 -17.04 6.82
C ASN A 38 -7.16 -17.50 8.01
N GLY A 39 -8.41 -17.06 8.07
CA GLY A 39 -9.38 -17.50 9.08
C GLY A 39 -9.46 -16.63 10.34
N ASP A 40 -8.81 -15.46 10.36
CA ASP A 40 -8.96 -14.51 11.47
C ASP A 40 -10.33 -13.81 11.39
N HIS A 41 -11.27 -14.29 12.22
CA HIS A 41 -12.63 -13.77 12.28
C HIS A 41 -12.71 -12.34 12.83
N ASP A 42 -11.78 -11.93 13.70
CA ASP A 42 -11.77 -10.58 14.27
C ASP A 42 -11.27 -9.56 13.24
N ALA A 43 -10.29 -9.95 12.44
CA ALA A 43 -9.85 -9.18 11.27
C ALA A 43 -10.98 -9.03 10.25
N ALA A 44 -11.68 -10.12 9.92
CA ALA A 44 -12.82 -10.09 9.01
C ALA A 44 -13.95 -9.17 9.50
N ALA A 45 -14.29 -9.24 10.79
CA ALA A 45 -15.31 -8.38 11.39
C ALA A 45 -14.87 -6.91 11.42
N THR A 46 -13.59 -6.65 11.69
CA THR A 46 -13.00 -5.30 11.69
C THR A 46 -13.00 -4.69 10.30
N ALA A 47 -12.56 -5.47 9.29
CA ALA A 47 -12.67 -5.08 7.90
C ALA A 47 -14.11 -4.74 7.56
N ARG A 48 -15.06 -5.64 7.83
CA ARG A 48 -16.47 -5.43 7.48
C ARG A 48 -17.03 -4.12 8.04
N ARG A 49 -16.82 -3.85 9.33
CA ARG A 49 -17.26 -2.60 9.97
C ARG A 49 -16.64 -1.36 9.32
N TRP A 50 -15.41 -1.45 8.83
CA TRP A 50 -14.77 -0.35 8.12
C TRP A 50 -15.32 -0.19 6.70
N LEU A 51 -15.46 -1.28 5.94
CA LEU A 51 -16.00 -1.24 4.58
C LEU A 51 -17.44 -0.70 4.53
N ASP A 52 -18.25 -0.97 5.57
CA ASP A 52 -19.63 -0.49 5.66
C ASP A 52 -19.72 1.04 5.87
N ARG A 53 -18.67 1.69 6.38
CA ARG A 53 -18.62 3.15 6.69
C ARG A 53 -17.76 3.97 5.74
N ASP A 54 -16.97 3.32 4.89
CA ASP A 54 -15.95 3.98 4.07
C ASP A 54 -15.91 3.37 2.67
N ILE A 55 -16.41 4.14 1.70
CA ILE A 55 -16.52 3.71 0.31
C ILE A 55 -15.16 3.58 -0.37
N GLU A 56 -14.17 4.38 0.04
CA GLU A 56 -12.81 4.27 -0.52
C GLU A 56 -12.11 3.02 0.02
N ALA A 57 -12.30 2.70 1.31
CA ALA A 57 -11.86 1.43 1.87
C ALA A 57 -12.47 0.23 1.13
N ARG A 58 -13.75 0.31 0.79
CA ARG A 58 -14.44 -0.71 -0.01
C ARG A 58 -13.81 -0.90 -1.39
N ARG A 59 -13.51 0.20 -2.11
CA ARG A 59 -12.88 0.13 -3.43
C ARG A 59 -11.49 -0.52 -3.38
N VAL A 60 -10.68 -0.14 -2.39
CA VAL A 60 -9.34 -0.72 -2.22
C VAL A 60 -9.43 -2.20 -1.86
N TRP A 61 -10.36 -2.58 -0.98
CA TRP A 61 -10.62 -3.99 -0.66
C TRP A 61 -10.92 -4.81 -1.93
N ASP A 62 -11.84 -4.33 -2.77
CA ASP A 62 -12.22 -5.02 -4.00
C ASP A 62 -11.07 -5.08 -5.02
N GLU A 63 -10.14 -4.13 -5.01
CA GLU A 63 -8.91 -4.17 -5.81
C GLU A 63 -7.92 -5.23 -5.31
N VAL A 64 -7.72 -5.31 -3.99
CA VAL A 64 -6.89 -6.34 -3.35
C VAL A 64 -7.44 -7.72 -3.67
N GLN A 65 -8.74 -7.94 -3.47
CA GLN A 65 -9.39 -9.22 -3.75
C GLN A 65 -9.21 -9.65 -5.21
N ARG A 66 -9.46 -8.74 -6.17
CA ARG A 66 -9.24 -9.01 -7.61
C ARG A 66 -7.80 -9.35 -7.93
N THR A 67 -6.85 -8.73 -7.25
CA THR A 67 -5.41 -9.00 -7.45
C THR A 67 -5.04 -10.36 -6.89
N CYS A 68 -5.52 -10.72 -5.70
CA CYS A 68 -5.35 -12.06 -5.12
C CYS A 68 -5.97 -13.14 -6.02
N ASP A 69 -7.18 -12.92 -6.53
CA ASP A 69 -7.85 -13.83 -7.46
C ASP A 69 -7.04 -14.04 -8.73
N ARG A 70 -6.49 -12.95 -9.31
CA ARG A 70 -5.62 -13.03 -10.49
C ARG A 70 -4.38 -13.87 -10.22
N ILE A 71 -3.70 -13.64 -9.09
CA ILE A 71 -2.48 -14.38 -8.72
C ILE A 71 -2.80 -15.87 -8.49
N ARG A 72 -3.94 -16.19 -7.84
CA ARG A 72 -4.38 -17.57 -7.61
C ARG A 72 -4.80 -18.32 -8.88
N SER A 73 -5.18 -17.58 -9.93
CA SER A 73 -5.64 -18.16 -11.21
C SER A 73 -4.51 -18.53 -12.19
N VAL A 74 -3.26 -18.26 -11.81
CA VAL A 74 -2.04 -18.66 -12.54
C VAL A 74 -1.57 -20.03 -12.06
#